data_AF-A0A9E2Q621-F1
#
_entry.id   AF-A0A9E2Q621-F1
#
_cell.length_a   1.000
_cell.length_b   1.000
_cell.length_c   1.000
_cell.angle_alpha   90.00
_cell.angle_beta   90.00
_cell.angle_gamma   90.00
#
_symmetry.space_group_name_H-M   'P 1'
#
loop_
_entity.id
_entity.type
_entity.pdbx_description
1 polymer ?
#
loop_
_entity_poly.entity_id
_entity_poly.type
_entity_poly.pdbx_seq_one_letter_code
_entity_poly.pdbx_strand_id
1 'polypeptide(L)' 'MTADRRSPGQAPPRRPTAADGVVVVDKPAGWTSHDVVGRMRRLAGTRKVGHAGTLDPMATG' A
#
# COMPACT_ATOMS: atom_id res chain seq x y z
N MET A 1 9.37 29.84 34.69
CA MET A 1 8.11 29.10 34.47
C MET A 1 7.89 28.93 32.96
N THR A 2 8.56 27.96 32.34
CA THR A 2 8.36 27.61 30.93
C THR A 2 7.44 26.40 30.88
N ALA A 3 6.20 26.61 30.45
CA ALA A 3 5.20 25.56 30.32
C ALA A 3 5.64 24.58 29.21
N ASP A 4 5.85 23.32 29.62
CA ASP A 4 6.06 22.16 28.76
C ASP A 4 4.84 21.94 27.85
N ARG A 5 4.99 22.19 26.54
CA ARG A 5 3.97 21.90 25.54
C ARG A 5 3.94 20.39 25.28
N ARG A 6 3.18 19.65 26.07
CA ARG A 6 2.90 18.23 25.80
C ARG A 6 2.25 18.08 24.41
N SER A 7 3.00 17.47 23.48
CA SER A 7 2.54 17.15 22.13
C SER A 7 1.34 16.17 22.18
N PRO A 8 0.28 16.40 21.38
CA PRO A 8 -0.89 15.54 21.42
C PRO A 8 -0.59 14.17 20.80
N GLY A 9 -0.84 13.12 21.58
CA GLY A 9 -1.31 11.81 21.15
C GLY A 9 -0.63 11.18 19.93
N GLN A 10 0.58 10.67 20.08
CA GLN A 10 1.10 9.71 19.12
C GLN A 10 0.44 8.35 19.39
N ALA A 11 -0.56 7.99 18.58
CA ALA A 11 -1.16 6.67 18.64
C ALA A 11 -0.07 5.60 18.44
N PRO A 12 -0.08 4.51 19.22
CA PRO A 12 0.95 3.49 19.11
C PRO A 12 1.02 2.96 17.67
N PRO A 13 2.23 2.67 17.14
CA PRO A 13 2.39 2.14 15.79
C PRO A 13 1.56 0.86 15.67
N ARG A 14 0.69 0.81 14.66
CA ARG A 14 -0.16 -0.36 14.42
C ARG A 14 0.75 -1.56 14.17
N ARG A 15 0.61 -2.62 14.98
CA ARG A 15 1.33 -3.89 14.74
C ARG A 15 1.10 -4.34 13.29
N PRO A 16 2.16 -4.60 12.51
CA PRO A 16 2.01 -5.08 11.15
C PRO A 16 1.30 -6.43 11.18
N THR A 17 0.33 -6.60 10.27
CA THR A 17 -0.50 -7.82 10.22
C THR A 17 -0.07 -8.77 9.11
N ALA A 18 1.04 -8.46 8.46
CA ALA A 18 1.78 -9.24 7.47
C ALA A 18 3.20 -8.62 7.39
N ALA A 19 4.18 -9.36 6.85
CA ALA A 19 5.48 -8.79 6.52
C ALA A 19 5.32 -7.71 5.44
N ASP A 20 6.05 -6.59 5.58
CA ASP A 20 6.12 -5.56 4.55
C ASP A 20 6.99 -6.06 3.38
N GLY A 21 6.63 -5.68 2.16
CA GLY A 21 7.35 -6.12 0.96
C GLY A 21 6.96 -5.33 -0.28
N VAL A 22 7.81 -5.42 -1.31
CA VAL A 22 7.58 -4.82 -2.63
C VAL A 22 7.52 -5.96 -3.65
N VAL A 23 6.52 -5.92 -4.52
CA VAL A 23 6.39 -6.85 -5.63
C VAL A 23 6.40 -6.05 -6.92
N VAL A 24 7.36 -6.36 -7.80
CA VAL A 24 7.39 -5.82 -9.16
C VAL A 24 6.44 -6.67 -10.00
N VAL A 25 5.45 -6.02 -10.59
CA VAL A 25 4.42 -6.69 -11.40
C VAL A 25 4.49 -6.12 -12.79
N ASP A 26 4.71 -6.98 -13.79
CA ASP A 26 4.48 -6.65 -15.18
C ASP A 26 2.96 -6.64 -15.43
N LYS A 27 2.37 -5.44 -15.48
CA LYS A 27 0.94 -5.26 -15.68
C LYS A 27 0.56 -5.63 -17.11
N PRO A 28 -0.34 -6.60 -17.32
CA PRO A 28 -0.83 -6.91 -18.65
C PRO A 28 -1.70 -5.77 -19.20
N ALA A 29 -1.68 -5.61 -20.53
CA ALA A 29 -2.55 -4.66 -21.21
C ALA A 29 -4.03 -4.96 -20.92
N GLY A 30 -4.84 -3.90 -20.79
CA GLY A 30 -6.27 -4.00 -20.48
C GLY A 30 -6.59 -4.11 -18.99
N TRP A 31 -5.58 -4.21 -18.12
CA TRP A 31 -5.77 -4.16 -16.67
C TRP A 31 -5.51 -2.76 -16.14
N THR A 32 -6.35 -2.30 -15.20
CA THR A 32 -6.05 -1.10 -14.41
C THR A 32 -5.02 -1.43 -13.33
N SER A 33 -4.33 -0.43 -12.78
CA SER A 33 -3.51 -0.61 -11.57
C SER A 33 -4.31 -1.16 -10.38
N HIS A 34 -5.61 -0.89 -10.32
CA HIS A 34 -6.49 -1.41 -9.26
C HIS A 34 -6.78 -2.91 -9.41
N ASP A 35 -6.85 -3.43 -10.64
CA ASP A 35 -7.03 -4.87 -10.88
C ASP A 35 -5.82 -5.66 -10.37
N VAL A 36 -4.62 -5.15 -10.63
CA VAL A 36 -3.36 -5.72 -10.11
C VAL A 36 -3.36 -5.73 -8.58
N VAL A 37 -3.72 -4.61 -7.93
CA VAL A 37 -3.80 -4.50 -6.47
C VAL A 37 -4.84 -5.48 -5.89
N GLY A 38 -6.02 -5.59 -6.51
CA GLY A 38 -7.07 -6.51 -6.10
C GLY A 38 -6.63 -7.97 -6.17
N ARG A 39 -5.89 -8.33 -7.23
CA ARG A 39 -5.31 -9.67 -7.38
C ARG A 39 -4.24 -9.94 -6.32
N MET A 40 -3.34 -8.98 -6.09
CA MET A 40 -2.27 -9.12 -5.09
C MET A 40 -2.78 -9.24 -3.67
N ARG A 41 -3.84 -8.50 -3.29
CA ARG A 41 -4.51 -8.66 -1.99
C ARG A 41 -5.00 -10.09 -1.76
N ARG A 42 -5.59 -10.71 -2.80
CA ARG A 42 -6.06 -12.10 -2.73
C ARG A 42 -4.92 -13.09 -2.64
N LEU A 43 -3.88 -12.93 -3.46
CA LEU A 43 -2.74 -13.85 -3.52
C LEU A 43 -1.86 -13.79 -2.26
N ALA A 44 -1.56 -12.58 -1.77
CA ALA A 44 -0.70 -12.37 -0.62
C ALA A 44 -1.44 -12.50 0.72
N GLY A 45 -2.77 -12.62 0.72
CA GLY A 45 -3.59 -12.72 1.93
C GLY A 45 -3.52 -11.50 2.84
N THR A 46 -3.10 -10.34 2.32
CA THR A 46 -2.88 -9.14 3.14
C THR A 46 -4.06 -8.17 3.06
N ARG A 47 -4.26 -7.44 4.17
CA ARG A 47 -5.33 -6.44 4.28
C ARG A 47 -4.97 -5.09 3.66
N LYS A 48 -3.72 -4.87 3.26
CA LYS A 48 -3.22 -3.59 2.74
C LYS A 48 -2.23 -3.84 1.61
N VAL A 49 -2.55 -3.30 0.44
CA VAL A 49 -1.70 -3.28 -0.76
C VAL A 49 -1.95 -1.95 -1.45
N GLY A 50 -0.90 -1.32 -1.94
CA GLY A 50 -0.95 -0.08 -2.73
C GLY A 50 -0.03 -0.19 -3.95
N HIS A 51 -0.11 0.77 -4.86
CA HIS A 51 0.76 0.86 -6.04
C HIS A 51 1.61 2.13 -5.97
N ALA A 52 2.80 2.09 -6.59
CA ALA A 52 3.73 3.24 -6.62
C ALA A 52 3.32 4.36 -7.61
N GLY A 53 2.29 4.10 -8.43
CA GLY A 53 1.73 5.06 -9.39
C GLY A 53 0.57 4.42 -10.16
N THR A 54 -0.28 5.24 -10.76
CA THR A 54 -1.36 4.76 -11.63
C THR A 54 -0.81 4.66 -13.05
N LEU A 55 -0.92 3.49 -13.65
CA LEU A 55 -0.67 3.26 -15.06
C LEU A 55 -2.02 3.20 -15.79
N ASP A 56 -2.10 3.81 -16.97
CA ASP A 56 -3.29 3.74 -17.81
C ASP A 56 -3.65 2.28 -18.15
N PRO A 57 -4.93 1.96 -18.39
CA PRO A 57 -5.34 0.59 -18.72
C PRO A 57 -4.60 0.01 -19.94
N MET A 58 -4.24 0.85 -20.90
CA MET A 58 -3.48 0.46 -22.10
C MET A 58 -1.96 0.37 -21.87
N ALA A 59 -1.44 0.92 -20.77
CA ALA A 59 -0.02 0.81 -20.44
C ALA A 59 0.32 -0.62 -20.01
N THR A 60 1.56 -1.04 -20.25
CA THR A 60 2.11 -2.34 -19.83
C THR A 60 3.35 -2.11 -18.97
N GLY A 61 3.82 -3.14 -18.27
CA GLY A 61 4.99 -3.08 -17.39
C GLY A 61 4.68 -3.09 -15.90
#